data_AF-A0A349TXW7-F1
#
_entry.id   AF-A0A349TXW7-F1
#
_cell.length_a   1.000
_cell.length_b   1.000
_cell.length_c   1.000
_cell.angle_alpha   90.00
_cell.angle_beta   90.00
_cell.angle_gamma   90.00
#
_symmetry.space_group_name_H-M   'P 1'
#
loop_
_entity.id
_entity.type
_entity.pdbx_description
1 polymer ?
#
loop_
_entity_poly.entity_id
_entity_poly.type
_entity_poly.pdbx_seq_one_letter_code
_entity_poly.pdbx_strand_id
1 'polypeptide(L)' 'MSETTCPHCGKNTITQSIPMSQSAEVQRIGLRFKARFMMRGTEEILADLCTSCGTIIRLFVKEPQRNWDVEG' A
#
# COMPACT_ATOMS: atom_id res chain seq x y z
N MET A 1 -17.27 -10.84 -12.97
CA MET A 1 -16.45 -10.00 -12.08
C MET A 1 -16.07 -10.86 -10.89
N SER A 2 -14.77 -11.07 -10.62
CA SER A 2 -14.36 -11.84 -9.44
C SER A 2 -14.56 -10.99 -8.18
N GLU A 3 -15.52 -11.34 -7.35
CA GLU A 3 -15.68 -10.71 -6.04
C GLU A 3 -14.46 -11.03 -5.18
N THR A 4 -13.70 -10.00 -4.80
CA THR A 4 -12.57 -10.19 -3.89
C THR A 4 -13.13 -10.54 -2.52
N THR A 5 -12.85 -11.77 -2.08
CA THR A 5 -13.30 -12.27 -0.77
C THR A 5 -12.16 -12.16 0.24
N CYS A 6 -12.47 -11.76 1.46
CA CYS A 6 -11.50 -11.72 2.54
C CYS A 6 -11.05 -13.16 2.88
N PRO A 7 -9.74 -13.47 2.80
CA PRO A 7 -9.24 -14.82 3.08
C PRO A 7 -9.37 -15.21 4.55
N HIS A 8 -9.55 -14.25 5.45
CA HIS A 8 -9.67 -14.48 6.88
C HIS A 8 -11.12 -14.76 7.31
N CYS A 9 -12.09 -13.94 6.89
CA CYS A 9 -13.49 -14.05 7.36
C CYS A 9 -14.50 -14.48 6.29
N GLY A 10 -14.07 -14.64 5.03
CA GLY A 10 -14.95 -15.06 3.92
C GLY A 10 -15.94 -14.00 3.44
N LYS A 11 -15.93 -12.77 3.97
CA LYS A 11 -16.82 -11.68 3.53
C LYS A 11 -16.24 -10.91 2.35
N ASN A 12 -17.10 -10.31 1.52
CA ASN A 12 -16.74 -9.52 0.33
C ASN A 12 -16.80 -7.98 0.55
N THR A 13 -16.91 -7.55 1.81
CA THR A 13 -16.92 -6.14 2.25
C THR A 13 -15.50 -5.57 2.29
N ILE A 14 -14.97 -5.23 1.13
CA ILE A 14 -13.59 -4.75 0.95
C ILE A 14 -13.56 -3.29 0.51
N THR A 15 -12.87 -2.45 1.27
CA THR A 15 -12.51 -1.09 0.85
C THR A 15 -11.13 -1.11 0.24
N GLN A 16 -11.00 -0.62 -0.99
CA GLN A 16 -9.76 -0.72 -1.77
C GLN A 16 -8.93 0.56 -1.74
N SER A 17 -7.63 0.43 -1.98
CA SER A 17 -6.69 1.54 -2.24
C SER A 17 -6.64 2.62 -1.15
N ILE A 18 -6.68 2.23 0.12
CA ILE A 18 -6.57 3.15 1.26
C ILE A 18 -5.10 3.59 1.42
N PRO A 19 -4.79 4.90 1.39
CA PRO A 19 -3.42 5.38 1.61
C PRO A 19 -3.01 5.22 3.08
N MET A 20 -1.76 4.79 3.31
CA MET A 20 -1.18 4.69 4.65
C MET A 20 -0.50 6.00 5.04
N SER A 21 -0.88 6.57 6.18
CA SER A 21 -0.30 7.80 6.73
C SER A 21 0.10 7.63 8.20
N GLN A 22 1.13 8.36 8.64
CA GLN A 22 1.38 8.57 10.07
C GLN A 22 0.57 9.77 10.57
N SER A 23 0.00 9.63 11.77
CA SER A 23 -0.93 10.61 12.34
C SER A 23 -0.25 11.87 12.90
N ALA A 24 1.06 11.82 13.18
CA ALA A 24 1.77 12.91 13.87
C ALA A 24 2.46 13.90 12.92
N GLU A 25 2.87 13.45 11.74
CA GLU A 25 3.49 14.28 10.71
C GLU A 25 3.06 13.70 9.35
N VAL A 26 2.77 14.55 8.36
CA VAL A 26 2.26 14.18 7.02
C VAL A 26 3.35 13.47 6.17
N GLN A 27 4.11 12.57 6.78
CA GLN A 27 5.03 11.69 6.10
C GLN A 27 4.26 10.44 5.70
N ARG A 28 4.03 10.30 4.39
CA ARG A 28 3.41 9.09 3.82
C ARG A 28 4.36 7.92 4.04
N ILE A 29 3.81 6.79 4.47
CA ILE A 29 4.56 5.54 4.57
C ILE A 29 4.63 4.94 3.16
N GLY A 30 5.82 4.54 2.74
CA GLY A 30 6.02 4.06 1.38
C GLY A 30 7.32 3.31 1.14
N LEU A 31 7.48 2.79 -0.07
CA LEU A 31 8.70 2.12 -0.52
C LEU A 31 9.67 3.12 -1.15
N ARG A 32 10.95 3.02 -0.77
CA ARG A 32 11.99 3.92 -1.27
C ARG A 32 12.43 3.52 -2.68
N PHE A 33 12.68 4.51 -3.53
CA PHE A 33 13.23 4.28 -4.86
C PHE A 33 14.28 5.34 -5.23
N LYS A 34 15.21 4.95 -6.11
CA LYS A 34 16.25 5.83 -6.67
C LYS A 34 15.64 6.70 -7.78
N ALA A 35 15.63 8.01 -7.57
CA ALA A 35 15.23 9.00 -8.57
C ALA A 35 16.45 9.49 -9.38
N ARG A 36 16.26 10.48 -10.26
CA ARG A 36 17.37 11.09 -11.01
C ARG A 36 18.33 11.82 -10.05
N PHE A 37 19.62 11.84 -10.38
CA PHE A 37 20.66 12.63 -9.69
C PHE A 37 20.72 12.44 -8.16
N MET A 38 21.09 11.24 -7.68
CA MET A 38 21.28 10.88 -6.25
C MET A 38 20.07 11.11 -5.32
N MET A 39 18.96 11.64 -5.82
CA MET A 39 17.74 11.82 -5.04
C MET A 39 17.05 10.47 -4.81
N ARG A 40 16.42 10.33 -3.64
CA ARG A 40 15.52 9.22 -3.32
C ARG A 40 14.10 9.72 -3.22
N GLY A 41 13.17 8.97 -3.77
CA GLY A 41 11.74 9.18 -3.62
C GLY A 41 11.11 8.11 -2.74
N THR A 42 9.88 8.36 -2.34
CA THR A 42 9.02 7.41 -1.62
C THR A 42 7.76 7.20 -2.45
N GLU A 43 7.50 5.95 -2.84
CA GLU A 43 6.26 5.54 -3.48
C GLU A 43 5.26 5.11 -2.41
N GLU A 44 4.07 5.71 -2.43
CA GLU A 44 3.03 5.49 -1.43
C GLU A 44 2.55 4.03 -1.42
N ILE A 45 2.42 3.45 -0.22
CA ILE A 45 1.77 2.15 -0.05
C ILE A 45 0.27 2.36 0.14
N LEU A 46 -0.50 1.59 -0.63
CA LEU A 46 -1.94 1.48 -0.56
C LEU A 46 -2.34 0.12 0.03
N ALA A 47 -3.45 0.11 0.76
CA ALA A 47 -3.98 -1.08 1.40
C ALA A 47 -5.43 -1.37 0.96
N ASP A 48 -5.75 -2.65 0.76
CA ASP A 48 -7.13 -3.12 0.69
C ASP A 48 -7.54 -3.70 2.05
N LEU A 49 -8.62 -3.18 2.64
CA LEU A 49 -9.09 -3.52 3.98
C LEU A 49 -10.45 -4.22 3.93
N CYS A 50 -10.57 -5.37 4.59
CA CYS A 50 -11.88 -5.94 4.90
C CYS A 50 -12.52 -5.17 6.06
N THR A 51 -13.56 -4.39 5.77
CA THR A 51 -14.23 -3.56 6.79
C THR A 51 -15.07 -4.37 7.77
N SER A 52 -15.34 -5.64 7.48
CA SER A 52 -16.04 -6.51 8.43
C SER A 52 -15.17 -7.16 9.51
N CYS A 53 -13.87 -7.33 9.27
CA CYS A 53 -13.00 -7.99 10.26
C CYS A 53 -11.63 -7.31 10.46
N GLY A 54 -11.35 -6.22 9.76
CA GLY A 54 -10.10 -5.46 9.89
C GLY A 54 -8.89 -6.07 9.18
N THR A 55 -9.04 -7.20 8.47
CA THR A 55 -7.93 -7.83 7.74
C THR A 55 -7.49 -6.97 6.56
N ILE A 56 -6.20 -6.65 6.49
CA ILE A 56 -5.55 -6.13 5.28
C ILE A 56 -5.35 -7.29 4.32
N ILE A 57 -5.94 -7.19 3.13
CA ILE A 57 -5.90 -8.25 2.11
C ILE A 57 -4.66 -8.10 1.24
N ARG A 58 -4.32 -6.86 0.87
CA ARG A 58 -3.18 -6.55 0.01
C ARG A 58 -2.54 -5.23 0.43
N LEU A 59 -1.23 -5.18 0.29
CA LEU A 59 -0.44 -3.95 0.27
C LEU A 59 0.21 -3.83 -1.11
N PHE A 60 0.11 -2.67 -1.73
CA PHE A 60 0.66 -2.44 -3.07
C PHE A 60 1.05 -0.98 -3.28
N VAL A 61 1.91 -0.74 -4.27
CA VAL A 61 2.30 0.60 -4.71
C VAL A 61 1.50 1.01 -5.95
N LYS A 62 1.36 2.32 -6.16
CA LYS A 62 0.68 2.84 -7.36
C LYS A 62 1.51 2.65 -8.63
N GLU A 63 2.82 2.91 -8.55
CA GLU A 63 3.77 2.68 -9.65
C GLU A 63 4.69 1.49 -9.33
N PRO A 64 4.44 0.29 -9.88
CA PRO A 64 5.29 -0.88 -9.64
C PRO A 64 6.63 -0.82 -10.38
N GLN A 65 6.77 0.02 -11.41
CA GLN A 65 7.98 0.13 -12.23
C GLN A 65 8.88 1.28 -11.76
N ARG A 66 9.35 1.20 -10.51
CA ARG A 66 10.38 2.10 -9.98
C ARG A 66 11.74 1.40 -9.89
N ASN A 67 12.80 2.21 -9.87
CA ASN A 67 14.14 1.73 -9.51
C ASN A 67 14.23 1.57 -7.99
N TRP A 68 13.69 0.45 -7.48
CA TRP A 68 13.56 0.20 -6.04
C TRP A 68 14.89 0.25 -5.31
N ASP A 69 14.90 0.91 -4.16
CA ASP A 69 16.09 1.02 -3.32
C ASP A 69 16.09 -0.08 -2.26
N VAL A 70 16.56 -1.27 -2.65
CA VAL A 70 16.56 -2.49 -1.82
C VAL A 70 17.65 -2.53 -0.73
N GLU A 71 18.55 -1.55 -0.73
CA GLU A 71 19.63 -1.44 0.25
C GLU A 71 19.15 -0.59 1.44
N GLY A 72 18.75 -1.25 2.53
CA GLY A 72 18.28 -0.64 3.77
C GLY A 72 19.06 -1.14 4.96
#